data_AF-A0A8C4R5Z2-F1
#
_entry.id   AF-A0A8C4R5Z2-F1
#
_cell.length_a   1.000
_cell.length_b   1.000
_cell.length_c   1.000
_cell.angle_alpha   90.00
_cell.angle_beta   90.00
_cell.angle_gamma   90.00
#
_symmetry.space_group_name_H-M   'P 1'
#
loop_
_entity.id
_entity.type
_entity.pdbx_description
1 polymer ?
#
loop_
_entity_poly.entity_id
_entity_poly.type
_entity_poly.pdbx_seq_one_letter_code
_entity_poly.pdbx_strand_id
1 'polypeptide(L)'
;MSIIDGMKRQLTSAMTGVAPSSQLDDLSGRVHRQGEAIEALLAENADLRRESGSLGELLEVQHEHFERLERWMNNSISGKARSPRVHGDSKHRKHDGVCNVKHYLHFPGSSPTDVASFGNNFPIALRAFSICFWLRTRAPYLGTILSYATSDNDNKLVLYGRNSSKTGLQLVIGDPEHRELPVDTLLGGSWHHVCIMWSAHGGRYAFYIDRRLVAAGSGLRQGYTIPSDGFLVLGQEQDLPGGGFESHESFVGNIAGFALWTRFLAPGEVSALATGRRMPMEGLILTLSDLAMVHGQVSTF
;
A
#
# COMPACT_ATOMS: atom_id res chain seq x y z
N MET A 1 -23.43 -20.82 1.93
CA MET A 1 -23.66 -21.68 3.12
C MET A 1 -22.37 -22.43 3.34
N SER A 2 -21.62 -22.10 4.39
CA SER A 2 -20.29 -22.71 4.60
C SER A 2 -20.45 -24.20 4.84
N ILE A 3 -19.45 -25.01 4.46
CA ILE A 3 -19.36 -26.44 4.82
C ILE A 3 -19.56 -26.60 6.34
N ILE A 4 -19.08 -25.61 7.10
CA ILE A 4 -19.21 -25.50 8.55
C ILE A 4 -20.68 -25.36 9.00
N ASP A 5 -21.52 -24.60 8.29
CA ASP A 5 -22.95 -24.48 8.60
C ASP A 5 -23.69 -25.80 8.37
N GLY A 6 -23.26 -26.57 7.37
CA GLY A 6 -23.78 -27.92 7.09
C GLY A 6 -23.42 -28.89 8.21
N MET A 7 -22.15 -28.89 8.64
CA MET A 7 -21.65 -29.72 9.74
C MET A 7 -22.32 -29.35 11.08
N LYS A 8 -22.52 -28.04 11.35
CA LYS A 8 -23.24 -27.57 12.54
C LYS A 8 -24.66 -28.16 12.60
N ARG A 9 -25.43 -28.05 11.52
CA ARG A 9 -26.81 -28.62 11.48
C ARG A 9 -26.83 -30.12 11.68
N GLN A 10 -25.88 -30.85 11.09
CA GLN A 10 -25.77 -32.30 11.27
C GLN A 10 -25.39 -32.69 12.70
N LEU A 11 -24.47 -31.95 13.34
CA LEU A 11 -24.11 -32.20 14.74
C LEU A 11 -25.26 -31.90 15.69
N THR A 12 -25.94 -30.75 15.53
CA THR A 12 -27.10 -30.38 16.36
C THR A 12 -28.23 -31.41 16.22
N SER A 13 -28.49 -31.89 15.00
CA SER A 13 -29.49 -32.94 14.73
C SER A 13 -29.10 -34.31 15.29
N ALA A 14 -27.81 -34.64 15.39
CA ALA A 14 -27.35 -35.93 15.87
C ALA A 14 -27.31 -36.03 17.40
N MET A 15 -27.26 -34.90 18.10
CA MET A 15 -27.07 -34.86 19.56
C MET A 15 -28.33 -34.52 20.37
N THR A 16 -29.43 -34.16 19.71
CA THR A 16 -30.74 -34.01 20.35
C THR A 16 -31.18 -35.34 20.96
N GLY A 17 -31.08 -35.46 22.29
CA GLY A 17 -31.53 -36.62 23.08
C GLY A 17 -30.43 -37.42 23.80
N VAL A 18 -29.13 -37.09 23.61
CA VAL A 18 -28.00 -37.91 24.10
C VAL A 18 -27.13 -37.20 25.15
N ALA A 19 -27.12 -35.86 25.20
CA ALA A 19 -26.29 -35.08 26.12
C ALA A 19 -27.09 -33.96 26.82
N PRO A 20 -26.75 -33.58 28.07
CA PRO A 20 -27.32 -32.42 28.76
C PRO A 20 -27.09 -31.11 27.97
N SER A 21 -28.07 -30.19 27.99
CA SER A 21 -28.05 -28.92 27.22
C SER A 21 -26.74 -28.13 27.36
N SER A 22 -26.17 -28.06 28.56
CA SER A 22 -24.93 -27.32 28.83
C SER A 22 -23.69 -27.90 28.14
N GLN A 23 -23.64 -29.23 27.93
CA GLN A 23 -22.55 -29.86 27.18
C GLN A 23 -22.69 -29.61 25.67
N LEU A 24 -23.92 -29.50 25.17
CA LEU A 24 -24.20 -29.17 23.77
C LEU A 24 -23.81 -27.74 23.44
N ASP A 25 -24.06 -26.80 24.35
CA ASP A 25 -23.68 -25.40 24.19
C ASP A 25 -22.15 -25.23 24.20
N ASP A 26 -21.43 -25.93 25.08
CA ASP A 26 -19.96 -25.92 25.10
C ASP A 26 -19.37 -26.50 23.79
N LEU A 27 -19.88 -27.67 23.35
CA LEU A 27 -19.45 -28.30 22.10
C LEU A 27 -19.73 -27.40 20.89
N SER A 28 -20.92 -26.78 20.83
CA SER A 28 -21.30 -25.83 19.78
C SER A 28 -20.35 -24.62 19.75
N GLY A 29 -20.03 -24.06 20.92
CA GLY A 29 -19.07 -22.97 21.05
C GLY A 29 -17.65 -23.36 20.60
N ARG A 30 -17.20 -24.57 20.93
CA ARG A 30 -15.90 -25.10 20.49
C ARG A 30 -15.84 -25.30 18.98
N VAL A 31 -16.87 -25.89 18.39
CA VAL A 31 -16.98 -26.08 16.93
C VAL A 31 -17.02 -24.74 16.22
N HIS A 32 -17.71 -23.75 16.78
CA HIS A 32 -17.73 -22.40 16.20
C HIS A 32 -16.35 -21.75 16.17
N ARG A 33 -15.62 -21.76 17.28
CA ARG A 33 -14.25 -21.22 17.36
C ARG A 33 -13.29 -21.94 16.42
N GLN A 34 -13.41 -23.27 16.31
CA GLN A 34 -12.61 -24.05 15.35
C GLN A 34 -12.95 -23.68 13.90
N GLY A 35 -14.23 -23.45 13.59
CA GLY A 35 -14.66 -22.97 12.28
C GLY A 35 -14.05 -21.61 11.90
N GLU A 36 -14.04 -20.66 12.83
CA GLU A 36 -13.40 -19.35 12.62
C GLU A 36 -11.89 -19.47 12.41
N ALA A 37 -11.22 -20.34 13.16
CA ALA A 37 -9.79 -20.61 12.98
C ALA A 37 -9.48 -21.22 11.60
N ILE A 38 -10.34 -22.11 11.09
CA ILE A 38 -10.19 -22.71 9.75
C ILE A 38 -10.37 -21.66 8.67
N GLU A 39 -11.40 -20.80 8.76
CA GLU A 39 -11.61 -19.71 7.79
C GLU A 39 -10.42 -18.73 7.77
N ALA A 40 -9.84 -18.43 8.93
CA ALA A 40 -8.63 -17.62 9.02
C ALA A 40 -7.42 -18.28 8.34
N LEU A 41 -7.23 -19.59 8.51
CA LEU A 41 -6.17 -20.37 7.85
C LEU A 41 -6.38 -20.47 6.33
N LEU A 42 -7.64 -20.56 5.88
CA LEU A 42 -7.97 -20.57 4.45
C LEU A 42 -7.64 -19.22 3.79
N ALA A 43 -7.94 -18.11 4.46
CA ALA A 43 -7.54 -16.78 4.02
C ALA A 43 -6.01 -16.64 3.96
N GLU A 44 -5.28 -17.15 4.96
CA GLU A 44 -3.82 -17.19 4.97
C GLU A 44 -3.25 -17.99 3.80
N ASN A 45 -3.82 -19.17 3.53
CA ASN A 45 -3.41 -20.01 2.39
C ASN A 45 -3.64 -19.29 1.04
N ALA A 46 -4.74 -18.54 0.91
CA ALA A 46 -5.03 -17.76 -0.28
C ALA A 46 -4.03 -16.61 -0.49
N ASP A 47 -3.65 -15.92 0.58
CA ASP A 47 -2.62 -14.87 0.55
C ASP A 47 -1.25 -15.44 0.17
N LEU A 48 -0.85 -16.55 0.80
CA LEU A 48 0.42 -17.23 0.50
C LEU A 48 0.49 -17.73 -0.94
N ARG A 49 -0.62 -18.23 -1.51
CA ARG A 49 -0.69 -18.62 -2.92
C ARG A 49 -0.54 -17.44 -3.86
N ARG A 50 -1.15 -16.29 -3.55
CA ARG A 50 -0.96 -15.05 -4.33
C ARG A 50 0.49 -14.58 -4.29
N GLU A 51 1.13 -14.64 -3.13
CA GLU A 51 2.52 -14.27 -2.96
C GLU A 51 3.48 -15.22 -3.68
N SER A 52 3.26 -16.53 -3.57
CA SER A 52 4.03 -17.55 -4.30
C SER A 52 3.90 -17.37 -5.81
N GLY A 53 2.70 -17.07 -6.31
CA GLY A 53 2.49 -16.75 -7.72
C GLY A 53 3.28 -15.52 -8.15
N SER A 54 3.26 -14.46 -7.34
CA SER A 54 4.01 -13.24 -7.66
C SER A 54 5.53 -13.41 -7.56
N LEU A 55 6.02 -14.24 -6.64
CA LEU A 55 7.44 -14.61 -6.57
C LEU A 55 7.85 -15.41 -7.80
N GLY A 56 6.97 -16.27 -8.33
CA GLY A 56 7.14 -16.95 -9.61
C GLY A 56 7.29 -15.97 -10.78
N GLU A 57 6.39 -14.99 -10.89
CA GLU A 57 6.48 -13.94 -11.92
C GLU A 57 7.77 -13.10 -11.79
N LEU A 58 8.18 -12.75 -10.57
CA LEU A 58 9.44 -12.04 -10.33
C LEU A 58 10.65 -12.86 -10.76
N LEU A 59 10.64 -14.17 -10.47
CA LEU A 59 11.70 -15.08 -10.86
C LEU A 59 11.78 -15.20 -12.39
N GLU A 60 10.64 -15.28 -13.08
CA GLU A 60 10.56 -15.26 -14.55
C GLU A 60 11.12 -13.96 -15.13
N VAL A 61 10.74 -12.80 -14.60
CA VAL A 61 11.26 -11.51 -15.07
C VAL A 61 12.77 -11.38 -14.84
N GLN A 62 13.28 -11.86 -13.70
CA GLN A 62 14.72 -11.89 -13.44
C GLN A 62 15.46 -12.83 -14.39
N HIS A 63 14.88 -14.01 -14.65
CA HIS A 63 15.42 -14.97 -15.60
C HIS A 63 15.46 -14.39 -17.03
N GLU A 64 14.40 -13.75 -17.50
CA GLU A 64 14.38 -13.05 -18.79
C GLU A 64 15.44 -11.93 -18.88
N HIS A 65 15.63 -11.17 -17.79
CA HIS A 65 16.66 -10.14 -17.72
C HIS A 65 18.07 -10.74 -17.82
N PHE A 66 18.31 -11.84 -17.12
CA PHE A 66 19.59 -12.56 -17.16
C PHE A 66 19.87 -13.11 -18.57
N GLU A 67 18.90 -13.78 -19.20
CA GLU A 67 18.99 -14.29 -20.58
C GLU A 67 19.25 -13.18 -21.61
N ARG A 68 18.69 -11.98 -21.40
CA ARG A 68 18.95 -10.82 -22.25
C ARG A 68 20.36 -10.27 -22.06
N LEU A 69 20.86 -10.26 -20.82
CA LEU A 69 22.22 -9.84 -20.51
C LEU A 69 23.24 -10.81 -21.08
N GLU A 70 23.04 -12.12 -20.95
CA GLU A 70 23.90 -13.14 -21.55
C GLU A 70 23.94 -13.03 -23.07
N ARG A 71 22.79 -12.89 -23.72
CA ARG A 71 22.73 -12.65 -25.17
C ARG A 71 23.45 -11.37 -25.58
N TRP A 72 23.32 -10.30 -24.80
CA TRP A 72 24.03 -9.05 -25.09
C TRP A 72 25.55 -9.22 -24.93
N MET A 73 26.02 -9.85 -23.85
CA MET A 73 27.44 -10.13 -23.64
C MET A 73 28.01 -10.99 -24.76
N ASN A 74 27.33 -12.07 -25.15
CA ASN A 74 27.75 -12.95 -26.26
C ASN A 74 27.80 -12.22 -27.61
N ASN A 75 26.85 -11.32 -27.88
CA ASN A 75 26.84 -10.51 -29.11
C ASN A 75 27.91 -9.41 -29.11
N SER A 76 28.25 -8.86 -27.94
CA SER A 76 29.33 -7.88 -27.78
C SER A 76 30.71 -8.52 -27.95
N ILE A 77 30.91 -9.71 -27.40
CA ILE A 77 32.16 -10.48 -27.56
C ILE A 77 32.36 -10.93 -29.01
N SER A 78 31.28 -11.26 -29.74
CA SER A 78 31.33 -11.68 -31.15
C SER A 78 31.33 -10.52 -32.17
N GLY A 79 31.37 -9.26 -31.73
CA GLY A 79 31.41 -8.09 -32.60
C GLY A 79 30.13 -7.86 -33.43
N LYS A 80 29.00 -8.49 -33.06
CA LYS A 80 27.71 -8.42 -33.78
C LYS A 80 26.73 -7.38 -33.25
N ALA A 81 27.10 -6.59 -32.23
CA ALA A 81 26.20 -5.64 -31.60
C ALA A 81 25.78 -4.51 -32.55
N ARG A 82 24.53 -4.54 -33.03
CA ARG A 82 23.84 -3.37 -33.58
C ARG A 82 22.87 -2.81 -32.54
N SER A 83 22.85 -1.49 -32.42
CA SER A 83 21.89 -0.77 -31.56
C SER A 83 20.46 -1.22 -31.84
N PRO A 84 19.65 -1.57 -30.81
CA PRO A 84 18.28 -2.03 -31.04
C PRO A 84 17.43 -0.92 -31.67
N ARG A 85 16.76 -1.24 -32.78
CA ARG A 85 15.66 -0.43 -33.31
C ARG A 85 14.41 -0.71 -32.46
N VAL A 86 13.94 0.31 -31.75
CA VAL A 86 12.68 0.27 -31.00
C VAL A 86 11.52 0.14 -32.00
N HIS A 87 10.88 -1.02 -32.05
CA HIS A 87 9.55 -1.18 -32.66
C HIS A 87 8.51 -0.80 -31.61
N GLY A 88 7.58 0.08 -32.01
CA GLY A 88 6.61 0.70 -31.14
C GLY A 88 5.46 -0.23 -30.77
N ASP A 89 5.30 -0.45 -29.47
CA ASP A 89 4.05 -0.86 -28.86
C ASP A 89 3.46 0.32 -28.07
N SER A 90 2.14 0.47 -28.20
CA SER A 90 1.21 1.44 -27.61
C SER A 90 1.78 2.59 -26.75
N LYS A 91 1.59 3.84 -27.21
CA LYS A 91 2.04 5.08 -26.57
C LYS A 91 1.45 5.27 -25.16
N HIS A 92 2.09 4.71 -24.14
CA HIS A 92 1.97 5.22 -22.77
C HIS A 92 2.69 6.57 -22.69
N ARG A 93 1.94 7.63 -22.35
CA ARG A 93 2.48 8.99 -22.23
C ARG A 93 3.42 9.03 -21.01
N LYS A 94 4.73 8.91 -21.26
CA LYS A 94 5.77 9.25 -20.29
C LYS A 94 5.83 10.77 -20.17
N HIS A 95 5.40 11.31 -19.04
CA HIS A 95 5.74 12.67 -18.65
C HIS A 95 6.93 12.57 -17.68
N ASP A 96 8.08 13.12 -18.05
CA ASP A 96 9.26 13.28 -17.17
C ASP A 96 9.69 12.03 -16.37
N GLY A 97 9.61 10.85 -16.98
CA GLY A 97 10.00 9.58 -16.32
C GLY A 97 8.93 8.95 -15.44
N VAL A 98 7.76 9.56 -15.33
CA VAL A 98 6.59 9.08 -14.60
C VAL A 98 5.63 8.36 -15.55
N CYS A 99 5.06 7.24 -15.10
CA CYS A 99 4.11 6.45 -15.90
C CYS A 99 2.69 6.52 -15.34
N ASN A 100 1.68 6.46 -16.22
CA ASN A 100 0.25 6.41 -15.89
C ASN A 100 -0.30 7.57 -15.04
N VAL A 101 0.37 8.72 -15.06
CA VAL A 101 -0.12 9.93 -14.41
C VAL A 101 -0.56 10.94 -15.45
N LYS A 102 -1.68 11.63 -15.18
CA LYS A 102 -2.16 12.74 -16.00
C LYS A 102 -1.70 14.09 -15.46
N HIS A 103 -1.64 14.18 -14.13
CA HIS A 103 -1.28 15.38 -13.40
C HIS A 103 -0.51 15.02 -12.13
N TYR A 104 0.16 16.02 -11.55
CA TYR A 104 0.76 15.92 -10.22
C TYR A 104 0.39 17.12 -9.35
N LEU A 105 0.36 16.90 -8.04
CA LEU A 105 0.27 17.95 -7.02
C LEU A 105 1.68 18.45 -6.72
N HIS A 106 1.86 19.76 -6.68
CA HIS A 106 3.09 20.44 -6.28
C HIS A 106 2.87 21.20 -4.97
N PHE A 107 3.61 20.82 -3.94
CA PHE A 107 3.69 21.47 -2.64
C PHE A 107 4.95 22.35 -2.62
N PRO A 108 4.82 23.67 -2.78
CA PRO A 108 5.95 24.55 -3.13
C PRO A 108 6.92 24.80 -1.97
N GLY A 109 6.48 24.65 -0.73
CA GLY A 109 7.30 24.90 0.45
C GLY A 109 6.65 24.41 1.74
N SER A 110 7.39 24.53 2.83
CA SER A 110 6.87 24.21 4.16
C SER A 110 5.78 25.22 4.52
N SER A 111 4.59 24.72 4.84
CA SER A 111 3.39 25.53 5.04
C SER A 111 2.38 24.76 5.88
N PRO A 112 1.62 25.41 6.77
CA PRO A 112 0.53 24.76 7.49
C PRO A 112 -0.80 24.82 6.72
N THR A 113 -0.82 25.39 5.51
CA THR A 113 -2.05 25.59 4.73
C THR A 113 -2.08 24.82 3.40
N ASP A 114 -0.93 24.28 2.98
CA ASP A 114 -0.77 23.56 1.72
C ASP A 114 -1.21 22.11 1.88
N VAL A 115 -2.45 21.80 1.50
CA VAL A 115 -3.07 20.49 1.73
C VAL A 115 -3.94 20.07 0.56
N ALA A 116 -3.98 18.76 0.30
CA ALA A 116 -4.97 18.17 -0.59
C ALA A 116 -5.81 17.14 0.19
N SER A 117 -7.13 17.22 0.09
CA SER A 117 -8.06 16.38 0.85
C SER A 117 -9.09 15.69 -0.03
N PHE A 118 -9.53 14.52 0.43
CA PHE A 118 -10.52 13.68 -0.25
C PHE A 118 -11.91 13.93 0.34
N GLY A 119 -12.93 14.04 -0.52
CA GLY A 119 -14.31 14.30 -0.07
C GLY A 119 -14.99 13.06 0.47
N ASN A 120 -14.68 11.91 -0.12
CA ASN A 120 -15.00 10.60 0.41
C ASN A 120 -13.67 9.99 0.89
N ASN A 121 -13.56 9.74 2.20
CA ASN A 121 -12.38 9.08 2.77
C ASN A 121 -12.45 7.58 2.50
N PHE A 122 -12.42 6.74 3.53
CA PHE A 122 -12.54 5.30 3.31
C PHE A 122 -14.01 4.89 3.23
N PRO A 123 -14.47 4.26 2.13
CA PRO A 123 -15.86 3.79 2.04
C PRO A 123 -16.16 2.63 3.00
N ILE A 124 -15.11 1.94 3.48
CA ILE A 124 -15.17 0.83 4.43
C ILE A 124 -13.96 0.87 5.36
N ALA A 125 -14.09 0.27 6.54
CA ALA A 125 -12.95 0.12 7.46
C ALA A 125 -11.89 -0.81 6.86
N LEU A 126 -10.61 -0.46 7.01
CA LEU A 126 -9.50 -1.17 6.35
C LEU A 126 -8.85 -2.18 7.30
N ARG A 127 -8.82 -3.44 6.87
CA ARG A 127 -8.00 -4.50 7.48
C ARG A 127 -6.71 -4.78 6.71
N ALA A 128 -6.59 -4.20 5.53
CA ALA A 128 -5.37 -4.19 4.73
C ALA A 128 -5.43 -2.97 3.82
N PHE A 129 -4.27 -2.50 3.38
CA PHE A 129 -4.20 -1.55 2.29
C PHE A 129 -2.94 -1.73 1.46
N SER A 130 -2.98 -1.17 0.26
CA SER A 130 -1.80 -0.79 -0.49
C SER A 130 -1.98 0.64 -0.95
N ILE A 131 -0.93 1.45 -0.82
CA ILE A 131 -0.90 2.82 -1.29
C ILE A 131 0.29 2.93 -2.23
N CYS A 132 0.06 3.39 -3.46
CA CYS A 132 1.13 3.65 -4.42
C CYS A 132 1.02 5.08 -4.94
N PHE A 133 2.16 5.73 -5.15
CA PHE A 133 2.28 7.06 -5.72
C PHE A 133 3.67 7.26 -6.30
N TRP A 134 3.79 8.25 -7.17
CA TRP A 134 5.07 8.81 -7.56
C TRP A 134 5.39 10.01 -6.67
N LEU A 135 6.64 10.09 -6.23
CA LEU A 135 7.14 11.15 -5.36
C LEU A 135 8.41 11.78 -5.96
N ARG A 136 8.52 13.10 -5.84
CA ARG A 136 9.75 13.84 -6.16
C ARG A 136 9.94 15.00 -5.21
N THR A 137 11.05 15.02 -4.48
CA THR A 137 11.39 16.13 -3.58
C THR A 137 12.86 16.49 -3.63
N ARG A 138 13.17 17.77 -3.37
CA ARG A 138 14.53 18.27 -3.09
C ARG A 138 14.69 18.71 -1.63
N ALA A 139 13.66 18.50 -0.81
CA ALA A 139 13.73 18.81 0.61
C ALA A 139 14.73 17.87 1.31
N PRO A 140 15.36 18.33 2.41
CA PRO A 140 16.36 17.53 3.13
C PRO A 140 15.77 16.37 3.94
N TYR A 141 14.44 16.28 4.04
CA TYR A 141 13.65 15.22 4.64
C TYR A 141 12.27 15.19 3.95
N LEU A 142 11.49 14.12 4.14
CA LEU A 142 10.22 13.97 3.43
C LEU A 142 9.08 14.85 3.98
N GLY A 143 8.98 15.03 5.30
CA GLY A 143 7.76 15.56 5.92
C GLY A 143 6.63 14.54 5.81
N THR A 144 5.37 14.98 5.94
CA THR A 144 4.20 14.11 5.96
C THR A 144 3.60 13.96 4.57
N ILE A 145 3.85 12.81 3.94
CA ILE A 145 3.33 12.50 2.61
C ILE A 145 1.80 12.37 2.68
N LEU A 146 1.31 11.63 3.67
CA LEU A 146 -0.12 11.48 3.95
C LEU A 146 -0.34 11.25 5.45
N SER A 147 -1.52 11.65 5.92
CA SER A 147 -2.03 11.31 7.23
C SER A 147 -3.54 11.02 7.15
N TYR A 148 -4.00 10.14 8.04
CA TYR A 148 -5.40 9.79 8.21
C TYR A 148 -5.76 9.86 9.69
N ALA A 149 -6.67 10.77 10.04
CA ALA A 149 -7.07 11.08 11.40
C ALA A 149 -8.57 10.86 11.60
N THR A 150 -8.96 10.35 12.76
CA THR A 150 -10.35 10.25 13.22
C THR A 150 -10.51 11.09 14.49
N SER A 151 -11.75 11.31 14.94
CA SER A 151 -11.99 12.10 16.15
C SER A 151 -11.40 11.51 17.43
N ASP A 152 -11.09 10.20 17.44
CA ASP A 152 -10.51 9.51 18.59
C ASP A 152 -8.98 9.39 18.55
N ASN A 153 -8.35 9.56 17.38
CA ASN A 153 -6.90 9.48 17.22
C ASN A 153 -6.48 10.13 15.89
N ASP A 154 -5.53 11.05 15.97
CA ASP A 154 -4.90 11.76 14.84
C ASP A 154 -4.05 10.85 13.94
N ASN A 155 -3.49 9.80 14.51
CA ASN A 155 -2.47 8.94 13.93
C ASN A 155 -2.98 7.53 13.57
N LYS A 156 -4.14 7.43 12.87
CA LYS A 156 -4.67 6.12 12.43
C LYS A 156 -3.83 5.50 11.31
N LEU A 157 -3.32 6.32 10.40
CA LEU A 157 -2.35 5.94 9.37
C LEU A 157 -1.54 7.17 8.98
N VAL A 158 -0.22 7.15 9.17
CA VAL A 158 0.66 8.27 8.83
C VAL A 158 1.91 7.79 8.11
N LEU A 159 2.31 8.54 7.08
CA LEU A 159 3.61 8.43 6.41
C LEU A 159 4.40 9.72 6.62
N TYR A 160 5.24 9.74 7.64
CA TYR A 160 5.94 10.94 8.07
C TYR A 160 7.46 10.74 8.14
N GLY A 161 8.21 11.53 7.39
CA GLY A 161 9.67 11.59 7.47
C GLY A 161 10.12 12.76 8.33
N ARG A 162 10.79 12.48 9.45
CA ARG A 162 11.22 13.49 10.42
C ARG A 162 12.49 14.21 9.96
N ASN A 163 12.62 15.49 10.31
CA ASN A 163 13.88 16.23 10.09
C ASN A 163 15.06 15.64 10.90
N SER A 164 14.79 15.10 12.09
CA SER A 164 15.79 14.45 12.94
C SER A 164 16.28 13.09 12.41
N SER A 165 15.47 12.40 11.61
CA SER A 165 15.83 11.15 10.90
C SER A 165 15.67 11.36 9.39
N LYS A 166 16.68 11.98 8.78
CA LYS A 166 16.66 12.32 7.34
C LYS A 166 16.46 11.11 6.44
N THR A 167 16.77 9.91 6.93
CA THR A 167 16.79 8.67 6.14
C THR A 167 15.65 7.72 6.51
N GLY A 168 14.79 8.11 7.46
CA GLY A 168 13.68 7.30 7.97
C GLY A 168 12.30 7.90 7.67
N LEU A 169 11.45 7.13 7.00
CA LEU A 169 10.01 7.39 6.89
C LEU A 169 9.29 6.52 7.92
N GLN A 170 8.51 7.14 8.80
CA GLN A 170 7.67 6.41 9.74
C GLN A 170 6.38 5.98 9.06
N LEU A 171 6.13 4.67 9.06
CA LEU A 171 4.83 4.07 8.80
C LEU A 171 4.14 3.84 10.14
N VAL A 172 3.17 4.69 10.48
CA VAL A 172 2.36 4.58 11.68
C VAL A 172 1.03 3.89 11.33
N ILE A 173 0.61 2.92 12.15
CA ILE A 173 -0.69 2.25 12.03
C ILE A 173 -1.35 2.21 13.40
N GLY A 174 -2.34 3.08 13.62
CA GLY A 174 -3.08 3.20 14.87
C GLY A 174 -2.13 3.35 16.06
N ASP A 175 -1.52 4.53 16.18
CA ASP A 175 -0.55 4.94 17.21
C ASP A 175 -0.73 4.22 18.57
N PRO A 176 0.36 3.76 19.23
CA PRO A 176 1.77 4.13 19.02
C PRO A 176 2.61 3.22 18.11
N GLU A 177 2.01 2.23 17.45
CA GLU A 177 2.77 1.26 16.66
C GLU A 177 3.26 1.85 15.33
N HIS A 178 4.57 1.72 15.08
CA HIS A 178 5.17 2.20 13.84
C HIS A 178 6.37 1.34 13.37
N ARG A 179 6.81 1.59 12.14
CA ARG A 179 8.08 1.10 11.58
C ARG A 179 8.82 2.23 10.90
N GLU A 180 10.13 2.23 11.03
CA GLU A 180 11.00 3.13 10.28
C GLU A 180 11.43 2.45 8.97
N LEU A 181 11.12 3.11 7.84
CA LEU A 181 11.40 2.63 6.49
C LEU A 181 12.55 3.45 5.89
N PRO A 182 13.54 2.82 5.23
CA PRO A 182 14.70 3.53 4.72
C PRO A 182 14.36 4.28 3.43
N VAL A 183 14.65 5.58 3.37
CA VAL A 183 14.23 6.48 2.28
C VAL A 183 15.35 7.31 1.66
N ASP A 184 16.61 6.97 1.92
CA ASP A 184 17.79 7.68 1.39
C ASP A 184 17.71 7.96 -0.12
N THR A 185 17.19 6.99 -0.88
CA THR A 185 17.09 7.08 -2.34
C THR A 185 16.04 8.08 -2.82
N LEU A 186 15.11 8.54 -1.97
CA LEU A 186 14.01 9.43 -2.35
C LEU A 186 14.38 10.92 -2.32
N LEU A 187 15.44 11.31 -1.62
CA LEU A 187 15.79 12.72 -1.36
C LEU A 187 16.63 13.39 -2.47
N GLY A 188 16.73 12.75 -3.64
CA GLY A 188 17.62 13.18 -4.73
C GLY A 188 17.02 14.11 -5.78
N GLY A 189 15.78 14.61 -5.60
CA GLY A 189 15.13 15.47 -6.60
C GLY A 189 14.66 14.77 -7.87
N SER A 190 14.69 13.44 -7.89
CA SER A 190 14.20 12.59 -8.99
C SER A 190 12.83 12.01 -8.66
N TRP A 191 12.09 11.61 -9.70
CA TRP A 191 10.84 10.88 -9.52
C TRP A 191 11.11 9.44 -9.13
N HIS A 192 10.40 8.97 -8.11
CA HIS A 192 10.43 7.58 -7.65
C HIS A 192 9.01 7.05 -7.51
N HIS A 193 8.78 5.81 -7.93
CA HIS A 193 7.52 5.13 -7.67
C HIS A 193 7.61 4.43 -6.32
N VAL A 194 6.71 4.79 -5.41
CA VAL A 194 6.67 4.31 -4.04
C VAL A 194 5.38 3.50 -3.85
N CYS A 195 5.49 2.33 -3.23
CA CYS A 195 4.33 1.58 -2.74
C CYS A 195 4.55 1.13 -1.30
N ILE A 196 3.55 1.32 -0.45
CA ILE A 196 3.51 0.83 0.92
C ILE A 196 2.26 0.00 1.11
N MET A 197 2.42 -1.18 1.71
CA MET A 197 1.33 -2.10 1.99
C MET A 197 1.35 -2.51 3.45
N TRP A 198 0.16 -2.73 4.01
CA TRP A 198 -0.02 -3.27 5.34
C TRP A 198 -1.23 -4.22 5.37
N SER A 199 -1.17 -5.26 6.21
CA SER A 199 -2.28 -6.17 6.49
C SER A 199 -2.36 -6.46 7.99
N ALA A 200 -3.57 -6.33 8.53
CA ALA A 200 -3.90 -6.76 9.89
C ALA A 200 -3.61 -8.26 10.10
N HIS A 201 -3.67 -9.05 9.02
CA HIS A 201 -3.27 -10.45 9.07
C HIS A 201 -1.75 -10.55 9.23
N GLY A 202 -1.32 -11.03 10.40
CA GLY A 202 0.09 -11.12 10.79
C GLY A 202 0.79 -9.77 10.99
N GLY A 203 0.09 -8.63 10.88
CA GLY A 203 0.70 -7.30 10.92
C GLY A 203 1.75 -7.10 9.83
N ARG A 204 1.53 -7.71 8.66
CA ARG A 204 2.48 -7.75 7.55
C ARG A 204 2.58 -6.37 6.91
N TYR A 205 3.78 -5.95 6.56
CA TYR A 205 4.00 -4.75 5.75
C TYR A 205 5.07 -4.98 4.70
N ALA A 206 4.99 -4.21 3.61
CA ALA A 206 6.01 -4.16 2.59
C ALA A 206 6.14 -2.75 2.03
N PHE A 207 7.35 -2.40 1.64
CA PHE A 207 7.72 -1.10 1.13
C PHE A 207 8.58 -1.25 -0.11
N TYR A 208 8.15 -0.64 -1.21
CA TYR A 208 8.82 -0.69 -2.50
C TYR A 208 9.21 0.69 -2.97
N ILE A 209 10.41 0.78 -3.55
CA ILE A 209 10.88 1.95 -4.32
C ILE A 209 11.31 1.44 -5.69
N ASP A 210 10.76 2.01 -6.75
CA ASP A 210 11.07 1.69 -8.15
C ASP A 210 11.02 0.18 -8.45
N ARG A 211 10.01 -0.49 -7.89
CA ARG A 211 9.72 -1.94 -7.97
C ARG A 211 10.61 -2.82 -7.11
N ARG A 212 11.64 -2.28 -6.48
CA ARG A 212 12.50 -3.02 -5.57
C ARG A 212 11.85 -3.08 -4.20
N LEU A 213 11.75 -4.27 -3.61
CA LEU A 213 11.39 -4.42 -2.20
C LEU A 213 12.53 -3.85 -1.34
N VAL A 214 12.22 -2.79 -0.60
CA VAL A 214 13.18 -2.04 0.23
C VAL A 214 13.08 -2.44 1.69
N ALA A 215 11.87 -2.69 2.19
CA ALA A 215 11.64 -3.21 3.53
C ALA A 215 10.38 -4.08 3.55
N ALA A 216 10.38 -5.11 4.40
CA ALA A 216 9.19 -5.90 4.72
C ALA A 216 9.31 -6.47 6.13
N GLY A 217 8.17 -6.81 6.71
CA GLY A 217 8.13 -7.49 7.99
C GLY A 217 6.72 -7.83 8.43
N SER A 218 6.59 -8.24 9.69
CA SER A 218 5.36 -8.64 10.34
C SER A 218 5.23 -8.00 11.74
N GLY A 219 4.10 -8.27 12.41
CA GLY A 219 3.81 -7.80 13.76
C GLY A 219 3.52 -6.30 13.89
N LEU A 220 3.45 -5.54 12.80
CA LEU A 220 3.01 -4.14 12.85
C LEU A 220 1.49 -4.10 13.05
N ARG A 221 1.04 -3.72 14.24
CA ARG A 221 -0.38 -3.54 14.59
C ARG A 221 -1.28 -4.71 14.16
N GLN A 222 -0.87 -5.96 14.42
CA GLN A 222 -1.62 -7.17 14.03
C GLN A 222 -3.06 -7.16 14.57
N GLY A 223 -4.01 -7.62 13.75
CA GLY A 223 -5.43 -7.75 14.10
C GLY A 223 -6.21 -6.43 14.09
N TYR A 224 -5.55 -5.31 13.86
CA TYR A 224 -6.16 -3.98 13.90
C TYR A 224 -7.07 -3.71 12.70
N THR A 225 -7.97 -2.75 12.88
CA THR A 225 -8.84 -2.25 11.82
C THR A 225 -8.74 -0.73 11.83
N ILE A 226 -8.35 -0.17 10.69
CA ILE A 226 -8.34 1.29 10.50
C ILE A 226 -9.80 1.70 10.25
N PRO A 227 -10.40 2.54 11.12
CA PRO A 227 -11.79 2.98 10.97
C PRO A 227 -12.04 3.75 9.66
N SER A 228 -13.28 3.82 9.21
CA SER A 228 -13.67 4.49 7.94
C SER A 228 -14.13 5.94 8.06
N ASP A 229 -14.32 6.41 9.29
CA ASP A 229 -14.94 7.69 9.67
C ASP A 229 -13.92 8.83 9.84
N GLY A 230 -12.70 8.65 9.34
CA GLY A 230 -11.62 9.64 9.44
C GLY A 230 -11.47 10.50 8.19
N PHE A 231 -10.40 11.29 8.17
CA PHE A 231 -10.06 12.28 7.16
C PHE A 231 -8.66 12.00 6.62
N LEU A 232 -8.58 11.68 5.32
CA LEU A 232 -7.33 11.48 4.61
C LEU A 232 -6.90 12.79 3.98
N VAL A 233 -5.67 13.20 4.26
CA VAL A 233 -5.03 14.34 3.61
C VAL A 233 -3.66 13.95 3.06
N LEU A 234 -3.25 14.66 2.01
CA LEU A 234 -1.89 14.63 1.49
C LEU A 234 -1.17 15.92 1.87
N GLY A 235 0.08 15.76 2.30
CA GLY A 235 1.01 16.85 2.53
C GLY A 235 1.09 17.42 3.94
N GLN A 236 0.23 16.97 4.87
CA GLN A 236 0.15 17.47 6.23
C GLN A 236 0.02 16.33 7.26
N GLU A 237 0.66 16.51 8.42
CA GLU A 237 0.34 15.81 9.67
C GLU A 237 -0.93 16.43 10.26
N GLN A 238 -1.77 15.66 10.96
CA GLN A 238 -3.07 16.10 11.47
C GLN A 238 -3.10 16.03 13.00
N ASP A 239 -3.11 17.14 13.74
CA ASP A 239 -3.46 17.11 15.18
C ASP A 239 -4.98 17.07 15.41
N LEU A 240 -5.76 17.38 14.38
CA LEU A 240 -7.22 17.30 14.37
C LEU A 240 -7.68 16.72 13.03
N PRO A 241 -8.83 16.02 12.98
CA PRO A 241 -9.36 15.56 11.71
C PRO A 241 -9.55 16.71 10.71
N GLY A 242 -8.78 16.69 9.62
CA GLY A 242 -8.75 17.72 8.58
C GLY A 242 -8.05 19.03 8.96
N GLY A 243 -7.31 19.10 10.07
CA GLY A 243 -6.66 20.33 10.52
C GLY A 243 -5.58 20.12 11.58
N GLY A 244 -5.22 21.20 12.30
CA GLY A 244 -4.13 21.15 13.27
C GLY A 244 -2.79 20.90 12.60
N PHE A 245 -2.51 21.62 11.50
CA PHE A 245 -1.33 21.40 10.68
C PHE A 245 -0.17 22.26 11.15
N GLU A 246 1.02 21.67 11.20
CA GLU A 246 2.26 22.37 11.54
C GLU A 246 3.25 22.41 10.37
N SER A 247 3.76 23.60 10.06
CA SER A 247 4.64 23.81 8.89
C SER A 247 5.86 22.89 8.90
N HIS A 248 6.43 22.62 10.08
CA HIS A 248 7.67 21.87 10.21
C HIS A 248 7.52 20.37 9.88
N GLU A 249 6.28 19.89 9.84
CA GLU A 249 5.92 18.50 9.52
C GLU A 249 5.39 18.33 8.09
N SER A 250 5.03 19.43 7.42
CA SER A 250 4.49 19.41 6.06
C SER A 250 5.46 18.81 5.02
N PHE A 251 4.88 18.16 4.00
CA PHE A 251 5.63 17.68 2.83
C PHE A 251 5.95 18.82 1.88
N VAL A 252 7.14 18.78 1.29
CA VAL A 252 7.57 19.68 0.21
C VAL A 252 7.99 18.85 -0.98
N GLY A 253 7.44 19.12 -2.16
CA GLY A 253 7.76 18.38 -3.37
C GLY A 253 6.56 18.11 -4.26
N ASN A 254 6.56 16.96 -4.93
CA ASN A 254 5.51 16.59 -5.87
C ASN A 254 5.00 15.18 -5.58
N ILE A 255 3.68 15.00 -5.69
CA ILE A 255 2.99 13.72 -5.60
C ILE A 255 2.18 13.52 -6.87
N ALA A 256 2.34 12.39 -7.54
CA ALA A 256 1.58 12.03 -8.73
C ALA A 256 1.04 10.61 -8.63
N GLY A 257 -0.06 10.31 -9.32
CA GLY A 257 -0.60 8.95 -9.41
C GLY A 257 -0.92 8.26 -8.08
N PHE A 258 -1.24 9.02 -7.02
CA PHE A 258 -1.71 8.43 -5.76
C PHE A 258 -2.93 7.55 -6.02
N ALA A 259 -2.87 6.33 -5.49
CA ALA A 259 -3.95 5.37 -5.49
C ALA A 259 -3.88 4.49 -4.25
N LEU A 260 -5.05 4.08 -3.75
CA LEU A 260 -5.23 3.30 -2.54
C LEU A 260 -6.15 2.10 -2.82
N TRP A 261 -5.67 0.92 -2.42
CA TRP A 261 -6.40 -0.34 -2.47
C TRP A 261 -6.68 -0.88 -1.07
N THR A 262 -7.79 -1.60 -0.89
CA THR A 262 -8.21 -2.26 0.37
C THR A 262 -7.58 -3.64 0.59
N ARG A 263 -6.54 -3.96 -0.19
CA ARG A 263 -5.86 -5.26 -0.16
C ARG A 263 -4.36 -5.09 -0.31
N PHE A 264 -3.64 -6.17 -0.02
CA PHE A 264 -2.21 -6.27 -0.26
C PHE A 264 -1.95 -6.54 -1.76
N LEU A 265 -1.20 -5.65 -2.43
CA LEU A 265 -0.81 -5.84 -3.83
C LEU A 265 0.32 -6.86 -3.95
N ALA A 266 0.27 -7.66 -5.01
CA ALA A 266 1.36 -8.55 -5.37
C ALA A 266 2.55 -7.77 -5.97
N PRO A 267 3.81 -8.22 -5.79
CA PRO A 267 4.96 -7.61 -6.44
C PRO A 267 4.83 -7.40 -7.96
N GLY A 268 4.17 -8.32 -8.68
CA GLY A 268 3.86 -8.18 -10.11
C GLY A 268 2.98 -6.96 -10.41
N GLU A 269 1.99 -6.69 -9.54
CA GLU A 269 1.11 -5.52 -9.64
C GLU A 269 1.86 -4.21 -9.34
N VAL A 270 2.74 -4.22 -8.32
CA VAL A 270 3.63 -3.08 -8.03
C VAL A 270 4.53 -2.78 -9.23
N SER A 271 5.08 -3.82 -9.86
CA SER A 271 5.90 -3.70 -11.07
C SER A 271 5.11 -3.15 -12.26
N ALA A 272 3.87 -3.62 -12.44
CA ALA A 272 2.97 -3.14 -13.48
C ALA A 272 2.67 -1.64 -13.31
N LEU A 273 2.35 -1.18 -12.10
CA LEU A 273 2.10 0.23 -11.80
C LEU A 273 3.31 1.11 -12.14
N ALA A 274 4.50 0.74 -11.66
CA ALA A 274 5.73 1.51 -11.88
C ALA A 274 6.16 1.58 -13.36
N THR A 275 5.84 0.56 -14.15
CA THR A 275 6.22 0.49 -15.57
C THR A 275 5.15 1.00 -16.52
N GLY A 276 4.05 1.55 -15.99
CA GLY A 276 2.97 2.09 -16.80
C GLY A 276 2.02 1.04 -17.38
N ARG A 277 2.07 -0.20 -16.90
CA ARG A 277 1.14 -1.26 -17.32
C ARG A 277 -0.19 -1.12 -16.59
N ARG A 278 -0.99 -2.20 -16.57
CA ARG A 278 -2.36 -2.21 -16.03
C ARG A 278 -2.39 -1.84 -14.54
N MET A 279 -3.30 -0.93 -14.19
CA MET A 279 -3.71 -0.66 -12.82
C MET A 279 -4.71 -1.73 -12.35
N PRO A 280 -4.50 -2.41 -11.20
CA PRO A 280 -5.48 -3.33 -10.67
C PRO A 280 -6.75 -2.60 -10.22
N MET A 281 -7.92 -3.07 -10.66
CA MET A 281 -9.20 -2.47 -10.25
C MET A 281 -9.77 -3.11 -8.99
N GLU A 282 -9.41 -4.36 -8.71
CA GLU A 282 -9.89 -5.08 -7.53
C GLU A 282 -9.37 -4.40 -6.26
N GLY A 283 -10.31 -3.99 -5.39
CA GLY A 283 -10.01 -3.33 -4.12
C GLY A 283 -9.58 -1.88 -4.25
N LEU A 284 -9.50 -1.29 -5.45
CA LEU A 284 -9.19 0.13 -5.64
C LEU A 284 -10.33 0.98 -5.08
N ILE A 285 -10.05 1.90 -4.16
CA ILE A 285 -11.07 2.74 -3.53
C ILE A 285 -10.83 4.24 -3.65
N LEU A 286 -9.59 4.68 -3.85
CA LEU A 286 -9.25 6.10 -4.01
C LEU A 286 -8.11 6.29 -5.00
N THR A 287 -8.16 7.40 -5.74
CA THR A 287 -7.11 7.90 -6.63
C THR A 287 -6.99 9.42 -6.51
N LEU A 288 -5.94 10.04 -7.06
CA LEU A 288 -5.86 11.51 -7.14
C LEU A 288 -7.07 12.17 -7.82
N SER A 289 -7.80 11.45 -8.67
CA SER A 289 -9.00 12.01 -9.33
C SER A 289 -10.18 12.18 -8.38
N ASP A 290 -10.10 11.63 -7.17
CA ASP A 290 -11.13 11.69 -6.13
C ASP A 290 -10.87 12.81 -5.09
N LEU A 291 -9.85 13.65 -5.32
CA LEU A 291 -9.61 14.84 -4.51
C LEU A 291 -10.82 15.78 -4.57
N ALA A 292 -11.28 16.22 -3.40
CA ALA A 292 -12.36 17.18 -3.31
C ALA A 292 -11.86 18.62 -3.18
N MET A 293 -10.73 18.81 -2.49
CA MET A 293 -10.17 20.14 -2.27
C MET A 293 -8.65 20.11 -2.32
N VAL A 294 -8.10 21.16 -2.93
CA VAL A 294 -6.69 21.52 -2.87
C VAL A 294 -6.64 22.95 -2.33
N HIS A 295 -5.91 23.18 -1.25
CA HIS A 295 -5.88 24.44 -0.52
C HIS A 295 -4.43 24.94 -0.34
N GLY A 296 -4.28 26.24 -0.09
CA GLY A 296 -2.99 26.91 0.02
C GLY A 296 -2.38 27.20 -1.35
N GLN A 297 -1.06 27.05 -1.46
CA GLN A 297 -0.30 27.27 -2.70
C GLN A 297 -0.07 25.98 -3.49
N VAL A 298 -0.75 24.90 -3.14
CA VAL A 298 -0.66 23.64 -3.87
C VAL A 298 -1.19 23.82 -5.29
N SER A 299 -0.36 23.46 -6.26
CA SER A 299 -0.69 23.58 -7.69
C SER A 299 -0.81 22.23 -8.35
N THR A 300 -1.70 22.12 -9.35
CA THR A 300 -1.87 20.91 -10.15
C THR A 300 -1.35 21.20 -11.56
N PHE A 301 -0.48 20.33 -12.08
CA PHE A 301 0.14 20.45 -13.41
C PHE A 301 -0.20 19.24 -14.27
#